data_AF-A0A924QH22-F1
#
_entry.id   AF-A0A924QH22-F1
#
_cell.length_a   1.000
_cell.length_b   1.000
_cell.length_c   1.000
_cell.angle_alpha   90.00
_cell.angle_beta   90.00
_cell.angle_gamma   90.00
#
_symmetry.space_group_name_H-M   'P 1'
#
loop_
_entity.id
_entity.type
_entity.pdbx_description
1 polymer ?
#
loop_
_entity_poly.entity_id
_entity_poly.type
_entity_poly.pdbx_seq_one_letter_code
_entity_poly.pdbx_strand_id
1 'polypeptide(L)'
;YIGAGATLEAGWRALARHAESLTDVWLRFASPLIRNAGTLGGNVANGSPIGDAAPVLMALDALIELRCGEQVRRMPLPDFYTGYMRNQMAPGEFVQGLAVPLTAFQKTVRAYKISKRFDCDISAVCAGFAIEVRDNTVTHIRLAFGGMAATVKRAAAAEAAVLGRTWDQAAVGAAQAALLQDFEPLSDMRASAAYRMQVAQNLVRRLWLETRNTHALEASEVSVWNDMTQARSAQAVQP
;
A
#
# COMPACT_ATOMS: atom_id res chain seq x y z
N TYR A 1 12.00 11.44 -5.95
CA TYR A 1 11.70 11.07 -7.35
C TYR A 1 12.28 9.70 -7.62
N ILE A 2 11.53 8.77 -8.23
CA ILE A 2 11.98 7.41 -8.56
C ILE A 2 11.84 7.21 -10.06
N GLY A 3 12.94 7.01 -10.78
CA GLY A 3 12.90 6.76 -12.23
C GLY A 3 12.22 5.43 -12.56
N ALA A 4 11.54 5.34 -13.70
CA ALA A 4 10.77 4.15 -14.08
C ALA A 4 11.62 2.89 -14.19
N GLY A 5 12.90 3.02 -14.60
CA GLY A 5 13.87 1.94 -14.69
C GLY A 5 14.48 1.51 -13.35
N ALA A 6 14.16 2.18 -12.24
CA ALA A 6 14.63 1.74 -10.93
C ALA A 6 14.10 0.32 -10.66
N THR A 7 15.01 -0.58 -10.26
CA THR A 7 14.62 -1.93 -9.88
C THR A 7 13.61 -1.87 -8.74
N LEU A 8 12.75 -2.87 -8.63
CA LEU A 8 11.81 -2.98 -7.51
C LEU A 8 12.56 -2.93 -6.18
N GLU A 9 13.71 -3.59 -6.09
CA GLU A 9 14.58 -3.57 -4.91
C GLU A 9 15.02 -2.13 -4.56
N ALA A 10 15.55 -1.37 -5.53
CA ALA A 10 16.00 0.00 -5.30
C ALA A 10 14.84 0.95 -5.00
N GLY A 11 13.71 0.80 -5.70
CA GLY A 11 12.50 1.60 -5.51
C GLY A 11 11.89 1.39 -4.13
N TRP A 12 11.67 0.14 -3.72
CA TRP A 12 11.17 -0.16 -2.39
C TRP A 12 12.14 0.25 -1.28
N ARG A 13 13.45 -0.01 -1.44
CA ARG A 13 14.46 0.47 -0.49
C ARG A 13 14.41 1.98 -0.32
N ALA A 14 14.19 2.73 -1.40
CA ALA A 14 14.07 4.18 -1.33
C ALA A 14 12.83 4.62 -0.54
N LEU A 15 11.69 3.95 -0.72
CA LEU A 15 10.47 4.20 0.06
C LEU A 15 10.65 3.83 1.53
N ALA A 16 11.21 2.65 1.82
CA ALA A 16 11.39 2.13 3.17
C ALA A 16 12.37 2.96 4.01
N ARG A 17 13.34 3.65 3.39
CA ARG A 17 14.20 4.63 4.10
C ARG A 17 13.41 5.80 4.70
N HIS A 18 12.25 6.14 4.13
CA HIS A 18 11.39 7.21 4.64
C HIS A 18 10.24 6.70 5.51
N ALA A 19 9.85 5.44 5.36
CA ALA A 19 8.85 4.78 6.21
C ALA A 19 9.24 3.30 6.41
N GLU A 20 9.88 3.01 7.55
CA GLU A 20 10.38 1.67 7.87
C GLU A 20 9.28 0.61 7.88
N SER A 21 8.05 0.99 8.20
CA SER A 21 6.86 0.13 8.15
C SER A 21 6.60 -0.50 6.77
N LEU A 22 7.17 0.06 5.70
CA LEU A 22 7.06 -0.49 4.34
C LEU A 22 7.98 -1.70 4.12
N THR A 23 8.92 -1.97 5.03
CA THR A 23 9.90 -3.07 4.91
C THR A 23 9.23 -4.44 4.84
N ASP A 24 8.14 -4.66 5.58
CA ASP A 24 7.39 -5.93 5.55
C ASP A 24 6.92 -6.26 4.12
N VAL A 25 6.17 -5.35 3.50
CA VAL A 25 5.65 -5.53 2.14
C VAL A 25 6.78 -5.58 1.11
N TRP A 26 7.83 -4.77 1.28
CA TRP A 26 9.00 -4.81 0.39
C TRP A 26 9.65 -6.18 0.37
N LEU A 27 10.00 -6.73 1.54
CA LEU A 27 10.69 -8.03 1.61
C LEU A 27 9.85 -9.18 1.06
N ARG A 28 8.52 -9.04 1.13
CA ARG A 28 7.52 -10.00 0.60
C ARG A 28 7.10 -9.71 -0.84
N PHE A 29 7.63 -8.66 -1.48
CA PHE A 29 7.37 -8.38 -2.89
C PHE A 29 8.17 -9.36 -3.74
N ALA A 30 7.50 -10.33 -4.36
CA ALA A 30 8.12 -11.36 -5.19
C ALA A 30 9.35 -12.02 -4.52
N SER A 31 10.28 -12.58 -5.31
CA SER A 31 11.57 -13.09 -4.84
C SER A 31 12.68 -12.05 -5.05
N PRO A 32 13.85 -12.18 -4.39
CA PRO A 32 15.00 -11.32 -4.64
C PRO A 32 15.43 -11.27 -6.11
N LEU A 33 15.33 -12.39 -6.85
CA LEU A 33 15.64 -12.44 -8.29
C LEU A 33 14.73 -11.51 -9.08
N ILE A 34 13.42 -11.56 -8.83
CA ILE A 34 12.45 -10.70 -9.49
C ILE A 34 12.62 -9.24 -9.03
N ARG A 35 12.90 -8.98 -7.75
CA ARG A 35 13.08 -7.60 -7.27
C ARG A 35 14.29 -6.91 -7.87
N ASN A 36 15.36 -7.64 -8.18
CA ASN A 36 16.57 -7.08 -8.79
C ASN A 36 16.47 -6.92 -10.31
N ALA A 37 15.54 -7.61 -10.98
CA ALA A 37 15.37 -7.53 -12.43
C ALA A 37 14.16 -6.68 -12.86
N GLY A 38 13.02 -6.81 -12.17
CA GLY A 38 11.81 -6.04 -12.44
C GLY A 38 11.95 -4.59 -11.97
N THR A 39 11.19 -3.69 -12.60
CA THR A 39 11.26 -2.24 -12.32
C THR A 39 9.99 -1.71 -11.68
N LEU A 40 10.11 -0.67 -10.85
CA LEU A 40 8.96 -0.04 -10.21
C LEU A 40 8.05 0.65 -11.24
N GLY A 41 8.63 1.29 -12.25
CA GLY A 41 7.87 1.88 -13.35
C GLY A 41 7.13 0.82 -14.17
N GLY A 42 7.77 -0.32 -14.45
CA GLY A 42 7.12 -1.45 -15.12
C GLY A 42 5.98 -2.06 -14.30
N ASN A 43 6.15 -2.16 -12.97
CA ASN A 43 5.08 -2.63 -12.09
C ASN A 43 3.84 -1.73 -12.15
N VAL A 44 4.04 -0.41 -12.09
CA VAL A 44 2.94 0.56 -12.21
C VAL A 44 2.33 0.55 -13.61
N ALA A 45 3.15 0.54 -14.66
CA ALA A 45 2.70 0.52 -16.06
C ALA A 45 1.87 -0.72 -16.41
N ASN A 46 2.20 -1.88 -15.83
CA ASN A 46 1.48 -3.14 -16.05
C ASN A 46 0.00 -3.06 -15.63
N GLY A 47 -0.36 -2.20 -14.67
CA GLY A 47 -1.76 -1.92 -14.33
C GLY A 47 -2.52 -3.10 -13.72
N SER A 48 -1.82 -4.03 -13.09
CA SER A 48 -2.46 -5.17 -12.42
C SER A 48 -3.19 -4.73 -11.15
N PRO A 49 -4.46 -5.12 -10.93
CA PRO A 49 -5.21 -4.75 -9.72
C PRO A 49 -4.66 -5.36 -8.43
N ILE A 50 -3.78 -6.36 -8.54
CA ILE A 50 -3.14 -7.07 -7.41
C ILE A 50 -1.67 -6.66 -7.24
N GLY A 51 -1.22 -5.60 -7.90
CA GLY A 51 0.14 -5.08 -7.72
C GLY A 51 0.33 -4.49 -6.32
N ASP A 52 1.43 -4.85 -5.66
CA ASP A 52 1.67 -4.44 -4.26
C ASP A 52 2.18 -2.99 -4.12
N ALA A 53 2.81 -2.42 -5.16
CA ALA A 53 3.38 -1.07 -5.06
C ALA A 53 2.33 0.03 -5.24
N ALA A 54 1.35 -0.17 -6.11
CA ALA A 54 0.35 0.84 -6.43
C ALA A 54 -0.48 1.28 -5.21
N PRO A 55 -0.97 0.40 -4.30
CA PRO A 55 -1.65 0.82 -3.08
C PRO A 55 -0.79 1.74 -2.22
N VAL A 56 0.49 1.39 -2.02
CA VAL A 56 1.43 2.19 -1.23
C VAL A 56 1.69 3.54 -1.89
N LEU A 57 1.95 3.57 -3.20
CA LEU A 57 2.18 4.79 -3.94
C LEU A 57 0.96 5.72 -3.94
N MET A 58 -0.26 5.17 -4.05
CA MET A 58 -1.50 5.95 -3.95
C MET A 58 -1.70 6.54 -2.55
N ALA A 59 -1.36 5.80 -1.50
CA ALA A 59 -1.43 6.29 -0.13
C ALA A 59 -0.43 7.43 0.14
N LEU A 60 0.69 7.42 -0.59
CA LEU A 60 1.71 8.45 -0.54
C LEU A 60 1.45 9.63 -1.50
N ASP A 61 0.24 9.73 -2.07
CA ASP A 61 -0.14 10.76 -3.05
C ASP A 61 0.85 10.85 -4.23
N ALA A 62 1.42 9.72 -4.66
CA ALA A 62 2.39 9.70 -5.74
C ALA A 62 1.79 10.17 -7.07
N LEU A 63 2.56 10.95 -7.82
CA LEU A 63 2.27 11.32 -9.20
C LEU A 63 3.03 10.38 -10.13
N ILE A 64 2.35 9.88 -11.17
CA ILE A 64 3.00 9.21 -12.28
C ILE A 64 3.41 10.25 -13.33
N GLU A 65 4.62 10.10 -13.87
CA GLU A 65 5.14 10.94 -14.93
C GLU A 65 5.25 10.13 -16.22
N LEU A 66 4.57 10.61 -17.27
CA LEU A 66 4.53 10.01 -18.60
C LEU A 66 5.29 10.92 -19.57
N ARG A 67 6.04 10.32 -20.50
CA ARG A 67 6.79 11.04 -21.53
C ARG A 67 6.46 10.52 -22.92
N CYS A 68 6.31 11.44 -23.87
CA CYS A 68 6.25 11.18 -25.31
C CYS A 68 7.15 12.20 -26.04
N GLY A 69 8.27 11.74 -26.61
CA GLY A 69 9.28 12.65 -27.17
C GLY A 69 9.78 13.64 -26.11
N GLU A 70 9.69 14.94 -26.37
CA GLU A 70 10.07 15.99 -25.41
C GLU A 70 8.94 16.39 -24.46
N GLN A 71 7.72 15.89 -24.66
CA GLN A 71 6.57 16.24 -23.82
C GLN A 71 6.53 15.35 -22.59
N VAL A 72 6.35 15.98 -21.42
CA VAL A 72 6.21 15.31 -20.14
C VAL A 72 4.93 15.78 -19.47
N ARG A 73 4.08 14.85 -19.04
CA ARG A 73 2.90 15.15 -18.24
C ARG A 73 2.88 14.33 -16.95
N ARG A 74 2.26 14.90 -15.92
CA ARG A 74 2.07 14.26 -14.61
C ARG A 74 0.59 14.14 -14.30
N MET A 75 0.22 13.08 -13.62
CA MET A 75 -1.12 12.92 -13.03
C MET A 75 -1.04 12.17 -11.71
N PRO A 76 -2.02 12.33 -10.81
CA PRO A 76 -2.18 11.45 -9.65
C PRO A 76 -2.23 9.99 -10.10
N LEU A 77 -1.53 9.11 -9.40
CA LEU A 77 -1.55 7.68 -9.72
C LEU A 77 -2.96 7.05 -9.73
N PRO A 78 -3.92 7.46 -8.86
CA PRO A 78 -5.30 6.96 -8.95
C PRO A 78 -5.97 7.22 -10.31
N ASP A 79 -5.64 8.32 -10.98
CA ASP A 79 -6.24 8.71 -12.25
C ASP A 79 -5.65 7.95 -13.44
N PHE A 80 -4.51 7.29 -13.24
CA PHE A 80 -3.80 6.55 -14.28
C PHE A 80 -4.51 5.26 -14.70
N TYR A 81 -5.19 4.59 -13.77
CA TYR A 81 -5.87 3.30 -14.05
C TYR A 81 -7.34 3.52 -14.40
N THR A 82 -7.73 3.16 -15.62
CA THR A 82 -9.09 3.36 -16.14
C THR A 82 -9.96 2.11 -16.10
N GLY A 83 -9.35 0.95 -15.83
CA GLY A 83 -10.03 -0.33 -15.75
C GLY A 83 -9.04 -1.48 -15.62
N TYR A 84 -9.57 -2.71 -15.61
CA TYR A 84 -8.74 -3.91 -15.49
C TYR A 84 -7.70 -3.98 -16.61
N MET A 85 -6.41 -3.93 -16.23
CA MET A 85 -5.27 -3.94 -17.16
C MET A 85 -5.35 -2.81 -18.21
N ARG A 86 -5.97 -1.68 -17.86
CA ARG A 86 -6.10 -0.49 -18.73
C ARG A 86 -5.58 0.75 -18.01
N ASN A 87 -4.89 1.61 -18.75
CA ASN A 87 -4.30 2.83 -18.22
C ASN A 87 -4.48 4.02 -19.18
N GLN A 88 -4.07 5.21 -18.72
CA GLN A 88 -4.18 6.48 -19.45
C GLN A 88 -3.02 6.79 -20.42
N MET A 89 -2.11 5.84 -20.70
CA MET A 89 -0.99 6.10 -21.62
C MET A 89 -1.51 6.29 -23.04
N ALA A 90 -1.10 7.39 -23.69
CA ALA A 90 -1.34 7.63 -25.09
C ALA A 90 -0.37 6.82 -25.97
N PRO A 91 -0.67 6.62 -27.26
CA PRO A 91 0.29 6.01 -28.18
C PRO A 91 1.64 6.75 -28.19
N GLY A 92 2.73 6.01 -28.01
CA GLY A 92 4.09 6.58 -27.92
C GLY A 92 4.48 7.10 -26.54
N GLU A 93 3.57 7.13 -25.57
CA GLU A 93 3.93 7.42 -24.18
C GLU A 93 4.56 6.22 -23.47
N PHE A 94 5.50 6.53 -22.58
CA PHE A 94 6.02 5.59 -21.61
C PHE A 94 6.09 6.23 -20.22
N VAL A 95 6.10 5.40 -19.18
CA VAL A 95 6.31 5.86 -17.81
C VAL A 95 7.76 6.31 -17.67
N GLN A 96 8.00 7.60 -17.42
CA GLN A 96 9.32 8.16 -17.14
C GLN A 96 9.72 7.94 -15.66
N GLY A 97 8.76 8.06 -14.75
CA GLY A 97 9.02 7.86 -13.33
C GLY A 97 7.84 8.17 -12.43
N LEU A 98 8.12 8.16 -11.13
CA LEU A 98 7.17 8.38 -10.05
C LEU A 98 7.69 9.51 -9.16
N ALA A 99 6.89 10.55 -9.01
CA ALA A 99 7.15 11.64 -8.08
C ALA A 99 6.35 11.41 -6.79
N VAL A 100 7.04 10.90 -5.77
CA VAL A 100 6.49 10.73 -4.42
C VAL A 100 6.83 11.96 -3.57
N PRO A 101 5.84 12.72 -3.07
CA PRO A 101 6.09 13.90 -2.25
C PRO A 101 6.65 13.52 -0.87
N LEU A 102 7.73 14.19 -0.43
CA LEU A 102 8.33 13.89 0.87
C LEU A 102 7.41 14.21 2.05
N THR A 103 6.48 15.15 1.88
CA THR A 103 5.44 15.47 2.86
C THR A 103 4.45 14.33 3.10
N ALA A 104 4.39 13.31 2.23
CA ALA A 104 3.62 12.10 2.51
C ALA A 104 4.19 11.31 3.69
N PHE A 105 5.52 11.33 3.87
CA PHE A 105 6.21 10.62 4.95
C PHE A 105 6.23 11.37 6.29
N GLN A 106 5.70 12.59 6.34
CA GLN A 106 5.40 13.28 7.61
C GLN A 106 4.19 12.64 8.33
N LYS A 107 3.43 11.80 7.62
CA LYS A 107 2.27 11.07 8.12
C LYS A 107 2.70 9.67 8.55
N THR A 108 1.89 9.05 9.38
CA THR A 108 2.08 7.63 9.70
C THR A 108 1.69 6.78 8.50
N VAL A 109 2.68 6.14 7.88
CA VAL A 109 2.50 5.25 6.74
C VAL A 109 2.46 3.80 7.22
N ARG A 110 1.54 3.01 6.68
CA ARG A 110 1.45 1.56 6.89
C ARG A 110 1.14 0.85 5.59
N ALA A 111 1.66 -0.37 5.43
CA ALA A 111 1.32 -1.22 4.32
C ALA A 111 1.14 -2.66 4.79
N TYR A 112 0.18 -3.36 4.19
CA TYR A 112 -0.18 -4.71 4.60
C TYR A 112 -0.36 -5.59 3.38
N LYS A 113 0.26 -6.77 3.41
CA LYS A 113 0.14 -7.78 2.36
C LYS A 113 -0.45 -9.05 2.92
N ILE A 114 -1.59 -9.48 2.38
CA ILE A 114 -2.32 -10.67 2.78
C ILE A 114 -2.36 -11.65 1.60
N SER A 115 -1.79 -12.83 1.82
CA SER A 115 -1.59 -13.90 0.84
C SER A 115 -1.62 -15.26 1.56
N LYS A 116 -1.72 -16.37 0.83
CA LYS A 116 -1.78 -17.71 1.45
C LYS A 116 -0.43 -18.11 2.06
N ARG A 117 0.66 -17.72 1.42
CA ARG A 117 2.03 -17.84 1.92
C ARG A 117 2.62 -16.46 2.17
N PHE A 118 3.47 -16.33 3.18
CA PHE A 118 4.11 -15.05 3.51
C PHE A 118 4.99 -14.54 2.37
N ASP A 119 5.90 -15.38 1.87
CA ASP A 119 6.89 -15.01 0.85
C ASP A 119 6.54 -15.52 -0.54
N CYS A 120 7.01 -14.80 -1.56
CA CYS A 120 6.87 -15.18 -2.97
C CYS A 120 5.44 -15.58 -3.34
N ASP A 121 4.45 -14.82 -2.88
CA ASP A 121 3.04 -15.05 -3.16
C ASP A 121 2.35 -13.77 -3.65
N ILE A 122 1.29 -13.96 -4.42
CA ILE A 122 0.47 -12.88 -4.94
C ILE A 122 -0.58 -12.51 -3.88
N SER A 123 -0.73 -11.22 -3.65
CA SER A 123 -1.70 -10.68 -2.70
C SER A 123 -3.14 -11.09 -3.06
N ALA A 124 -3.84 -11.64 -2.07
CA ALA A 124 -5.30 -11.61 -2.07
C ALA A 124 -5.76 -10.18 -1.79
N VAL A 125 -5.23 -9.55 -0.75
CA VAL A 125 -5.47 -8.13 -0.44
C VAL A 125 -4.12 -7.48 -0.16
N CYS A 126 -3.84 -6.35 -0.82
CA CYS A 126 -2.75 -5.47 -0.47
C CYS A 126 -3.33 -4.11 -0.10
N ALA A 127 -2.81 -3.50 0.97
CA ALA A 127 -3.24 -2.20 1.44
C ALA A 127 -2.04 -1.28 1.63
N GLY A 128 -2.17 -0.04 1.21
CA GLY A 128 -1.25 1.04 1.54
C GLY A 128 -2.05 2.17 2.18
N PHE A 129 -1.66 2.58 3.38
CA PHE A 129 -2.36 3.59 4.18
C PHE A 129 -1.41 4.70 4.60
N ALA A 130 -1.94 5.93 4.66
CA ALA A 130 -1.30 7.07 5.30
C ALA A 130 -2.32 7.80 6.17
N ILE A 131 -1.95 8.10 7.42
CA ILE A 131 -2.84 8.76 8.37
C ILE A 131 -2.08 9.82 9.17
N GLU A 132 -2.76 10.92 9.45
CA GLU A 132 -2.33 11.91 10.43
C GLU A 132 -3.45 12.10 11.46
N VAL A 133 -3.09 11.96 12.74
CA VAL A 133 -3.98 12.18 13.87
C VAL A 133 -3.37 13.29 14.72
N ARG A 134 -4.13 14.36 14.96
CA ARG A 134 -3.75 15.49 15.82
C ARG A 134 -4.85 15.69 16.85
N ASP A 135 -4.47 15.79 18.12
CA ASP A 135 -5.43 15.94 19.23
C ASP A 135 -6.57 14.90 19.18
N ASN A 136 -6.19 13.64 18.90
CA ASN A 136 -7.10 12.50 18.73
C ASN A 136 -8.09 12.63 17.56
N THR A 137 -7.92 13.58 16.65
CA THR A 137 -8.76 13.79 15.47
C THR A 137 -8.00 13.45 14.20
N VAL A 138 -8.63 12.72 13.28
CA VAL A 138 -8.04 12.38 11.97
C VAL A 138 -8.01 13.63 11.08
N THR A 139 -6.83 14.22 10.87
CA THR A 139 -6.65 15.41 10.02
C THR A 139 -6.31 15.04 8.58
N HIS A 140 -5.78 13.84 8.35
CA HIS A 140 -5.51 13.31 7.03
C HIS A 140 -5.66 11.81 7.01
N ILE A 141 -6.25 11.27 5.93
CA ILE A 141 -6.30 9.83 5.71
C ILE A 141 -6.26 9.49 4.22
N ARG A 142 -5.51 8.43 3.90
CA ARG A 142 -5.50 7.74 2.61
C ARG A 142 -5.59 6.25 2.87
N LEU A 143 -6.58 5.61 2.26
CA LEU A 143 -6.83 4.18 2.34
C LEU A 143 -6.85 3.59 0.92
N ALA A 144 -5.75 3.02 0.44
CA ALA A 144 -5.68 2.42 -0.89
C ALA A 144 -5.57 0.90 -0.82
N PHE A 145 -6.29 0.22 -1.72
CA PHE A 145 -6.37 -1.24 -1.75
C PHE A 145 -6.11 -1.80 -3.15
N GLY A 146 -5.35 -2.90 -3.19
CA GLY A 146 -5.21 -3.81 -4.33
C GLY A 146 -5.90 -5.15 -4.04
N GLY A 147 -6.40 -5.81 -5.08
CA GLY A 147 -7.14 -7.07 -5.00
C GLY A 147 -8.60 -6.93 -4.55
N MET A 148 -9.10 -5.69 -4.44
CA MET A 148 -10.46 -5.37 -3.98
C MET A 148 -11.40 -4.88 -5.09
N ALA A 149 -10.87 -4.54 -6.26
CA ALA A 149 -11.63 -4.07 -7.42
C ALA A 149 -10.89 -4.39 -8.74
N ALA A 150 -11.49 -4.00 -9.87
CA ALA A 150 -10.90 -4.13 -11.20
C ALA A 150 -9.58 -3.36 -11.37
N THR A 151 -9.36 -2.32 -10.56
CA THR A 151 -8.11 -1.55 -10.46
C THR A 151 -7.70 -1.43 -8.99
N VAL A 152 -6.44 -1.08 -8.76
CA VAL A 152 -6.04 -0.52 -7.46
C VAL A 152 -6.73 0.83 -7.30
N LYS A 153 -7.39 1.07 -6.16
CA LYS A 153 -8.04 2.36 -5.90
C LYS A 153 -8.11 2.70 -4.41
N ARG A 154 -8.39 3.97 -4.15
CA ARG A 154 -8.69 4.49 -2.80
C ARG A 154 -10.12 4.14 -2.37
N ALA A 155 -10.29 4.01 -1.07
CA ALA A 155 -11.56 3.79 -0.37
C ALA A 155 -12.15 5.15 0.04
N ALA A 156 -12.71 5.88 -0.91
CA ALA A 156 -13.12 7.27 -0.71
C ALA A 156 -14.24 7.39 0.33
N ALA A 157 -15.20 6.46 0.35
CA ALA A 157 -16.27 6.46 1.34
C ALA A 157 -15.72 6.17 2.75
N ALA A 158 -14.80 5.20 2.88
CA ALA A 158 -14.15 4.89 4.15
C ALA A 158 -13.27 6.04 4.66
N GLU A 159 -12.51 6.71 3.79
CA GLU A 159 -11.73 7.91 4.14
C GLU A 159 -12.65 9.04 4.64
N ALA A 160 -13.75 9.32 3.93
CA ALA A 160 -14.72 10.35 4.31
C ALA A 160 -15.43 10.04 5.64
N ALA A 161 -15.65 8.76 5.95
CA ALA A 161 -16.32 8.33 7.18
C ALA A 161 -15.55 8.64 8.47
N VAL A 162 -14.25 8.96 8.37
CA VAL A 162 -13.36 9.19 9.53
C VAL A 162 -12.64 10.52 9.53
N LEU A 163 -12.49 11.17 8.38
CA LEU A 163 -11.85 12.49 8.30
C LEU A 163 -12.58 13.51 9.20
N GLY A 164 -11.82 14.23 10.04
CA GLY A 164 -12.36 15.20 10.98
C GLY A 164 -13.05 14.60 12.22
N ARG A 165 -13.04 13.27 12.38
CA ARG A 165 -13.60 12.60 13.56
C ARG A 165 -12.52 12.18 14.54
N THR A 166 -12.95 11.94 15.78
CA THR A 166 -12.13 11.29 16.81
C THR A 166 -11.66 9.92 16.33
N TRP A 167 -10.37 9.59 16.52
CA TRP A 167 -9.77 8.32 16.10
C TRP A 167 -10.03 7.19 17.11
N ASP A 168 -11.30 6.82 17.23
CA ASP A 168 -11.80 5.82 18.17
C ASP A 168 -12.40 4.59 17.45
N GLN A 169 -12.87 3.62 18.25
CA GLN A 169 -13.48 2.39 17.73
C GLN A 169 -14.76 2.65 16.92
N ALA A 170 -15.51 3.72 17.21
CA ALA A 170 -16.72 4.04 16.47
C ALA A 170 -16.39 4.60 15.08
N ALA A 171 -15.36 5.43 14.95
CA ALA A 171 -14.82 5.87 13.67
C ALA A 171 -14.32 4.69 12.84
N VAL A 172 -13.60 3.74 13.44
CA VAL A 172 -13.18 2.49 12.77
C VAL A 172 -14.37 1.71 12.26
N GLY A 173 -15.40 1.49 13.09
CA GLY A 173 -16.62 0.78 12.68
C GLY A 173 -17.32 1.46 11.49
N ALA A 174 -17.35 2.80 11.47
CA ALA A 174 -17.91 3.56 10.35
C ALA A 174 -17.10 3.38 9.06
N ALA A 175 -15.76 3.45 9.12
CA ALA A 175 -14.91 3.17 7.96
C ALA A 175 -15.08 1.73 7.45
N GLN A 176 -15.14 0.75 8.36
CA GLN A 176 -15.34 -0.66 8.01
C GLN A 176 -16.66 -0.89 7.27
N ALA A 177 -17.74 -0.25 7.71
CA ALA A 177 -19.04 -0.32 7.03
C ALA A 177 -19.00 0.37 5.66
N ALA A 178 -18.35 1.53 5.56
CA ALA A 178 -18.24 2.29 4.32
C ALA A 178 -17.44 1.57 3.21
N LEU A 179 -16.53 0.64 3.56
CA LEU A 179 -15.81 -0.18 2.58
C LEU A 179 -16.75 -0.98 1.65
N LEU A 180 -17.97 -1.31 2.08
CA LEU A 180 -18.98 -1.96 1.25
C LEU A 180 -19.50 -1.08 0.11
N GLN A 181 -19.38 0.24 0.25
CA GLN A 181 -19.71 1.21 -0.81
C GLN A 181 -18.52 1.41 -1.77
N ASP A 182 -17.30 1.23 -1.26
CA ASP A 182 -16.09 1.38 -2.04
C ASP A 182 -15.78 0.14 -2.89
N PHE A 183 -16.06 -1.08 -2.41
CA PHE A 183 -15.58 -2.31 -3.04
C PHE A 183 -16.61 -3.42 -3.15
N GLU A 184 -16.56 -4.13 -4.28
CA GLU A 184 -17.25 -5.39 -4.53
C GLU A 184 -16.21 -6.41 -5.04
N PRO A 185 -15.48 -7.08 -4.12
CA PRO A 185 -14.37 -7.95 -4.49
C PRO A 185 -14.86 -9.24 -5.15
N LEU A 186 -14.04 -9.80 -6.04
CA LEU A 186 -14.31 -11.08 -6.69
C LEU A 186 -13.85 -12.26 -5.83
N SER A 187 -14.48 -13.43 -6.03
CA SER A 187 -13.96 -14.70 -5.50
C SER A 187 -13.06 -15.38 -6.54
N ASP A 188 -11.92 -15.91 -6.12
CA ASP A 188 -11.02 -16.70 -6.96
C ASP A 188 -10.30 -17.79 -6.15
N MET A 189 -9.36 -18.50 -6.79
CA MET A 189 -8.55 -19.53 -6.13
C MET A 189 -7.69 -19.00 -4.97
N ARG A 190 -7.45 -17.69 -4.87
CA ARG A 190 -6.65 -17.08 -3.79
C ARG A 190 -7.49 -16.81 -2.57
N ALA A 191 -8.68 -16.24 -2.76
CA ALA A 191 -9.61 -15.90 -1.68
C ALA A 191 -11.04 -15.67 -2.19
N SER A 192 -12.01 -15.95 -1.33
CA SER A 192 -13.41 -15.56 -1.56
C SER A 192 -13.60 -14.05 -1.40
N ALA A 193 -14.64 -13.51 -2.05
CA ALA A 193 -15.07 -12.12 -1.91
C ALA A 193 -15.31 -11.73 -0.45
N ALA A 194 -16.01 -12.60 0.30
CA ALA A 194 -16.29 -12.39 1.72
C ALA A 194 -15.00 -12.30 2.55
N TYR A 195 -14.03 -13.18 2.29
CA TYR A 195 -12.73 -13.13 2.98
C TYR A 195 -11.97 -11.84 2.66
N ARG A 196 -11.94 -11.42 1.38
CA ARG A 196 -11.29 -10.16 0.96
C ARG A 196 -11.89 -8.95 1.68
N MET A 197 -13.22 -8.86 1.74
CA MET A 197 -13.91 -7.77 2.45
C MET A 197 -13.63 -7.78 3.95
N GLN A 198 -13.73 -8.94 4.60
CA GLN A 198 -13.44 -9.07 6.03
C GLN A 198 -11.99 -8.69 6.34
N VAL A 199 -11.04 -9.10 5.51
CA VAL A 199 -9.63 -8.71 5.63
C VAL A 199 -9.47 -7.21 5.49
N ALA A 200 -10.04 -6.58 4.46
CA ALA A 200 -9.94 -5.13 4.26
C ALA A 200 -10.46 -4.34 5.49
N GLN A 201 -11.60 -4.75 6.05
CA GLN A 201 -12.14 -4.19 7.28
C GLN A 201 -11.20 -4.39 8.48
N ASN A 202 -10.61 -5.58 8.63
CA ASN A 202 -9.66 -5.86 9.70
C ASN A 202 -8.35 -5.08 9.56
N LEU A 203 -7.91 -4.77 8.33
CA LEU A 203 -6.73 -3.92 8.11
C LEU A 203 -6.97 -2.48 8.56
N VAL A 204 -8.19 -1.94 8.41
CA VAL A 204 -8.57 -0.63 8.99
C VAL A 204 -8.53 -0.67 10.52
N ARG A 205 -9.05 -1.75 11.12
CA ARG A 205 -8.95 -1.94 12.58
C ARG A 205 -7.51 -2.06 13.05
N ARG A 206 -6.67 -2.79 12.30
CA ARG A 206 -5.24 -2.92 12.58
C ARG A 206 -4.55 -1.56 12.52
N LEU A 207 -4.83 -0.74 11.50
CA LEU A 207 -4.31 0.63 11.42
C LEU A 207 -4.63 1.42 12.69
N TRP A 208 -5.88 1.36 13.16
CA TRP A 208 -6.26 2.04 14.40
C TRP A 208 -5.52 1.51 15.63
N LEU A 209 -5.40 0.20 15.79
CA LEU A 209 -4.64 -0.38 16.90
C LEU A 209 -3.17 0.08 16.90
N GLU A 210 -2.56 0.25 15.73
CA GLU A 210 -1.18 0.73 15.57
C GLU A 210 -1.02 2.27 15.69
N THR A 211 -2.12 3.04 15.71
CA THR A 211 -2.07 4.52 15.62
C THR A 211 -2.98 5.28 16.60
N ARG A 212 -3.71 4.56 17.46
CA ARG A 212 -4.54 5.15 18.52
C ARG A 212 -3.66 5.85 19.57
N ASN A 213 -4.19 6.90 20.18
CA ASN A 213 -3.44 7.71 21.14
C ASN A 213 -3.05 6.99 22.44
N THR A 214 -3.77 5.92 22.80
CA THR A 214 -3.56 5.17 24.04
C THR A 214 -3.24 3.72 23.73
N HIS A 215 -2.13 3.20 24.27
CA HIS A 215 -1.72 1.80 24.08
C HIS A 215 -1.70 1.39 22.60
N ALA A 216 -1.10 2.22 21.73
CA ALA A 216 -0.83 1.81 20.36
C ALA A 216 0.00 0.52 20.37
N LEU A 217 -0.30 -0.40 19.45
CA LEU A 217 0.50 -1.61 19.27
C LEU A 217 1.86 -1.22 18.68
N GLU A 218 2.91 -1.77 19.27
CA GLU A 218 4.28 -1.60 18.78
C GLU A 218 4.51 -2.46 17.53
N ALA A 219 5.47 -2.05 16.70
CA ALA A 219 5.79 -2.77 15.45
C ALA A 219 6.13 -4.26 15.69
N SER A 220 6.73 -4.57 16.85
CA SER A 220 7.05 -5.94 17.27
C SER A 220 5.81 -6.81 17.52
N GLU A 221 4.67 -6.22 17.84
CA GLU A 221 3.45 -6.99 18.14
C GLU A 221 2.68 -7.37 16.87
N VAL A 222 3.06 -6.80 15.72
CA VAL A 222 2.27 -6.87 14.48
C VAL A 222 3.09 -7.30 13.25
N SER A 223 4.42 -7.41 13.37
CA SER A 223 5.30 -7.84 12.29
C SER A 223 5.22 -9.35 12.04
N VAL A 224 5.13 -9.77 10.77
CA VAL A 224 5.23 -11.20 10.42
C VAL A 224 6.66 -11.74 10.56
N TRP A 225 7.63 -10.85 10.74
CA TRP A 225 9.05 -11.19 10.89
C TRP A 225 9.48 -11.36 12.35
N ASN A 226 8.58 -11.15 13.31
CA ASN A 226 8.95 -11.12 14.72
C ASN A 226 9.37 -12.48 15.29
N ASP A 227 8.85 -13.57 14.74
CA ASP A 227 9.33 -14.93 15.04
C ASP A 227 10.75 -15.20 14.47
N MET A 228 11.19 -14.43 13.46
CA MET A 228 12.54 -14.55 12.90
C MET A 228 13.59 -13.70 13.62
N THR A 229 13.20 -12.69 14.39
CA THR A 229 14.11 -11.97 15.28
C THR A 229 14.58 -12.82 16.46
N GLN A 230 13.78 -13.79 16.94
CA GLN A 230 14.24 -14.77 17.94
C GLN A 230 15.40 -15.63 17.42
N ALA A 231 15.45 -15.90 16.10
CA ALA A 231 16.56 -16.62 15.49
C ALA A 231 17.86 -15.79 15.44
N ARG A 232 17.79 -14.45 15.48
CA ARG A 232 18.97 -13.58 15.56
C ARG A 232 19.52 -13.45 16.98
N SER A 233 18.67 -13.52 18.00
CA SER A 233 19.12 -13.61 19.40
C SER A 233 19.76 -14.95 19.75
N ALA A 234 19.43 -16.03 19.03
CA ALA A 234 20.06 -17.34 19.21
C ALA A 234 21.48 -17.46 18.60
N GLN A 235 21.91 -16.48 17.79
CA GLN A 235 23.29 -16.39 17.28
C GLN A 235 24.14 -15.33 18.01
N ALA A 236 23.61 -14.70 19.06
CA ALA A 236 24.30 -13.66 19.85
C ALA A 236 24.76 -14.15 21.23
N VAL A 237 24.86 -15.47 21.46
CA VAL A 237 25.65 -16.01 22.55
C VAL A 237 27.07 -16.22 22.02
N GLN A 238 27.86 -15.15 22.08
CA GLN A 238 29.33 -15.14 21.96
C GLN A 238 29.97 -15.80 23.21
N PRO A 239 31.29 -16.03 23.29
CA PRO A 239 32.33 -16.25 22.28
C PRO A 239 32.90 -17.69 22.27
#